data_AF-A0A915E4L4-F1
#
_entry.id   AF-A0A915E4L4-F1
#
_cell.length_a   1.000
_cell.length_b   1.000
_cell.length_c   1.000
_cell.angle_alpha   90.00
_cell.angle_beta   90.00
_cell.angle_gamma   90.00
#
_symmetry.space_group_name_H-M   'P 1'
#
loop_
_entity.id
_entity.type
_entity.pdbx_description
1 polymer ?
#
loop_
_entity_poly.entity_id
_entity_poly.type
_entity_poly.pdbx_seq_one_letter_code
_entity_poly.pdbx_strand_id
1 'polypeptide(L)'
;MLISALMKSNGPASREKKRQIRLAVCGYWNLAFVLLMRDISVSTKKRFPSLDNLNPVLATKEEIQLLRKAADMLDGEDGGAYFQQSCLYSLPLDWIQKIIKHAADEGNFFNYHLNALHEEVVRTRQKIKRRLRGQFHA
;
A
#
# COMPACT_ATOMS: atom_id res chain seq x y z
N MET A 1 -4.61 -8.04 -13.07
CA MET A 1 -4.28 -8.79 -11.84
C MET A 1 -3.30 -9.92 -12.21
N LEU A 2 -2.00 -9.59 -12.30
CA LEU A 2 -0.95 -10.48 -12.83
C LEU A 2 -0.28 -11.36 -11.76
N ILE A 3 -0.55 -11.12 -10.47
CA ILE A 3 0.22 -11.68 -9.34
C ILE A 3 0.17 -13.23 -9.30
N SER A 4 -0.92 -13.85 -9.77
CA SER A 4 -1.03 -15.31 -9.84
C SER A 4 -0.06 -15.97 -10.82
N ALA A 5 0.35 -15.28 -11.88
CA ALA A 5 1.33 -15.77 -12.84
C ALA A 5 2.79 -15.61 -12.35
N LEU A 6 3.01 -14.87 -11.27
CA LEU A 6 4.35 -14.45 -10.82
C LEU A 6 4.98 -15.39 -9.77
N MET A 7 4.25 -16.38 -9.27
CA MET A 7 4.70 -17.26 -8.18
C MET A 7 5.02 -18.67 -8.70
N LYS A 8 6.13 -19.26 -8.27
CA LYS A 8 6.53 -20.66 -8.61
C LYS A 8 5.42 -21.64 -8.20
N SER A 9 5.33 -22.85 -8.75
CA SER A 9 4.42 -23.90 -8.23
C SER A 9 5.20 -24.91 -7.39
N ASN A 10 5.03 -24.90 -6.06
CA ASN A 10 5.77 -25.80 -5.15
C ASN A 10 4.77 -26.57 -4.26
N GLY A 11 4.03 -27.52 -4.81
CA GLY A 11 3.11 -28.37 -4.02
C GLY A 11 1.95 -27.64 -3.30
N PRO A 12 1.12 -28.38 -2.55
CA PRO A 12 -0.11 -27.87 -1.94
C PRO A 12 0.11 -26.92 -0.76
N ALA A 13 1.10 -27.16 0.12
CA ALA A 13 1.40 -26.28 1.25
C ALA A 13 1.87 -24.89 0.82
N SER A 14 2.64 -24.81 -0.28
CA SER A 14 3.04 -23.53 -0.85
C SER A 14 1.89 -22.80 -1.52
N ARG A 15 0.83 -23.50 -1.97
CA ARG A 15 -0.33 -22.87 -2.62
C ARG A 15 -1.09 -21.95 -1.67
N GLU A 16 -1.28 -22.36 -0.42
CA GLU A 16 -1.98 -21.56 0.58
C GLU A 16 -1.14 -20.35 1.01
N LYS A 17 0.15 -20.53 1.26
CA LYS A 17 1.08 -19.41 1.53
C LYS A 17 1.10 -18.39 0.39
N LYS A 18 1.13 -18.87 -0.85
CA LYS A 18 1.04 -18.04 -2.05
C LYS A 18 -0.28 -17.29 -2.16
N ARG A 19 -1.38 -17.93 -1.79
CA ARG A 19 -2.70 -17.30 -1.74
C ARG A 19 -2.72 -16.17 -0.71
N GLN A 20 -2.17 -16.39 0.48
CA GLN A 20 -2.07 -15.36 1.51
C GLN A 20 -1.24 -14.16 1.04
N ILE A 21 -0.08 -14.40 0.41
CA ILE A 21 0.74 -13.32 -0.17
C ILE A 21 -0.05 -12.52 -1.21
N ARG A 22 -0.77 -13.19 -2.12
CA ARG A 22 -1.59 -12.49 -3.12
C ARG A 22 -2.69 -11.65 -2.49
N LEU A 23 -3.40 -12.20 -1.51
CA LEU A 23 -4.47 -11.50 -0.81
C LEU A 23 -3.92 -10.29 -0.04
N ALA A 24 -2.78 -10.44 0.62
CA ALA A 24 -2.12 -9.36 1.34
C ALA A 24 -1.66 -8.24 0.38
N VAL A 25 -1.01 -8.58 -0.73
CA VAL A 25 -0.57 -7.57 -1.72
C VAL A 25 -1.77 -6.83 -2.33
N CYS A 26 -2.82 -7.55 -2.73
CA CYS A 26 -4.03 -6.91 -3.24
C CYS A 26 -4.74 -6.06 -2.18
N GLY A 27 -4.80 -6.55 -0.94
CA GLY A 27 -5.38 -5.84 0.20
C GLY A 27 -4.68 -4.51 0.45
N TYR A 28 -3.35 -4.54 0.55
CA TYR A 28 -2.56 -3.33 0.73
C TYR A 28 -2.59 -2.38 -0.47
N TRP A 29 -2.72 -2.91 -1.70
CA TRP A 29 -2.89 -2.06 -2.87
C TRP A 29 -4.21 -1.30 -2.82
N ASN A 30 -5.28 -1.99 -2.43
CA ASN A 30 -6.59 -1.38 -2.23
C ASN A 30 -6.56 -0.38 -1.07
N LEU A 31 -5.88 -0.71 0.03
CA LEU A 31 -5.72 0.19 1.17
C LEU A 31 -4.98 1.47 0.78
N ALA A 32 -3.87 1.36 0.04
CA ALA A 32 -3.17 2.53 -0.52
C ALA A 32 -4.11 3.37 -1.39
N PHE A 33 -4.87 2.73 -2.29
CA PHE A 33 -5.80 3.45 -3.15
C PHE A 33 -6.92 4.15 -2.36
N VAL A 34 -7.50 3.50 -1.35
CA VAL A 34 -8.53 4.10 -0.49
C VAL A 34 -7.99 5.28 0.28
N LEU A 35 -6.79 5.16 0.89
CA LEU A 35 -6.16 6.25 1.61
C LEU A 35 -5.87 7.44 0.68
N LEU A 36 -5.34 7.18 -0.52
CA LEU A 36 -5.12 8.22 -1.51
C LEU A 36 -6.42 8.91 -1.93
N MET A 37 -7.45 8.12 -2.23
CA MET A 37 -8.73 8.65 -2.69
C MET A 37 -9.48 9.36 -1.58
N ARG A 38 -9.29 9.00 -0.31
CA ARG A 38 -9.86 9.72 0.83
C ARG A 38 -9.34 11.16 0.90
N ASP A 39 -8.06 11.37 0.58
CA ASP A 39 -7.44 12.68 0.66
C ASP A 39 -7.80 13.57 -0.55
N ILE A 40 -8.09 12.97 -1.73
CA ILE A 40 -8.39 13.71 -2.97
C ILE A 40 -9.91 13.83 -3.27
N SER A 41 -10.68 12.79 -2.99
CA SER A 41 -12.10 12.70 -3.37
C SER A 41 -13.03 12.96 -2.19
N VAL A 42 -13.88 13.98 -2.33
CA VAL A 42 -14.93 14.32 -1.35
C VAL A 42 -15.88 13.15 -1.10
N SER A 43 -16.21 12.38 -2.14
CA SER A 43 -17.08 11.21 -2.01
C SER A 43 -16.45 10.12 -1.15
N THR A 44 -15.16 9.83 -1.38
CA THR A 44 -14.42 8.85 -0.59
C THR A 44 -14.21 9.34 0.84
N LYS A 45 -13.94 10.63 1.05
CA LYS A 45 -13.83 11.25 2.37
C LYS A 45 -15.13 11.14 3.17
N LYS A 46 -16.30 11.31 2.53
CA LYS A 46 -17.60 11.11 3.18
C LYS A 46 -17.83 9.64 3.58
N ARG A 47 -17.35 8.69 2.77
CA ARG A 47 -17.46 7.26 3.05
C ARG A 47 -16.50 6.78 4.15
N PHE A 48 -15.31 7.36 4.19
CA PHE A 48 -14.24 7.02 5.14
C PHE A 48 -13.74 8.30 5.84
N PRO A 49 -14.54 8.88 6.75
CA PRO A 49 -14.21 10.19 7.35
C PRO A 49 -12.99 10.12 8.29
N SER A 50 -12.78 8.99 8.96
CA SER A 50 -11.60 8.74 9.80
C SER A 50 -10.97 7.38 9.49
N LEU A 51 -9.78 7.14 10.05
CA LEU A 51 -9.12 5.83 9.96
C LEU A 51 -9.93 4.70 10.64
N ASP A 52 -10.79 5.01 11.62
CA ASP A 52 -11.67 4.01 12.25
C ASP A 52 -12.78 3.53 11.34
N ASN A 53 -13.11 4.32 10.33
CA ASN A 53 -14.12 3.96 9.35
C ASN A 53 -13.55 3.03 8.27
N LEU A 54 -12.24 2.76 8.28
CA LEU A 54 -11.67 1.71 7.43
C LEU A 54 -12.25 0.36 7.87
N ASN A 55 -12.89 -0.31 6.92
CA ASN A 55 -13.48 -1.61 7.16
C ASN A 55 -12.38 -2.63 7.51
N PRO A 56 -12.63 -3.58 8.45
CA PRO A 56 -11.72 -4.70 8.74
C PRO A 56 -11.24 -5.49 7.51
N VAL A 57 -12.02 -5.48 6.43
CA VAL A 57 -11.66 -6.09 5.12
C VAL A 57 -10.52 -5.35 4.42
N LEU A 58 -10.32 -4.07 4.73
CA LEU A 58 -9.28 -3.22 4.12
C LEU A 58 -8.01 -3.13 4.98
N ALA A 59 -8.14 -3.12 6.29
CA ALA A 59 -7.02 -3.07 7.23
C ALA A 59 -7.40 -3.75 8.56
N THR A 60 -6.45 -4.45 9.17
CA THR A 60 -6.61 -5.00 10.52
C THR A 60 -6.59 -3.91 11.59
N LYS A 61 -6.99 -4.24 12.83
CA LYS A 61 -6.94 -3.28 13.93
C LYS A 61 -5.51 -2.83 14.21
N GLU A 62 -4.56 -3.74 14.11
CA GLU A 62 -3.13 -3.50 14.28
C GLU A 62 -2.60 -2.57 13.18
N GLU A 63 -2.99 -2.79 11.93
CA GLU A 63 -2.63 -1.93 10.80
C GLU A 63 -3.24 -0.54 10.93
N ILE A 64 -4.49 -0.42 11.40
CA ILE A 64 -5.13 0.86 11.68
C ILE A 64 -4.36 1.62 12.78
N GLN A 65 -3.89 0.94 13.82
CA GLN A 65 -3.06 1.55 14.86
C GLN A 65 -1.71 2.05 14.30
N LEU A 66 -1.09 1.31 13.39
CA LEU A 66 0.14 1.76 12.72
C LEU A 66 -0.11 3.00 11.86
N LEU A 67 -1.22 3.04 11.13
CA LEU A 67 -1.62 4.21 10.33
C LEU A 67 -1.89 5.43 11.22
N ARG A 68 -2.51 5.24 12.39
CA ARG A 68 -2.74 6.31 13.38
C ARG A 68 -1.44 6.89 13.90
N LYS A 69 -0.52 6.05 14.37
CA LYS A 69 0.79 6.49 14.84
C LYS A 69 1.55 7.29 13.78
N ALA A 70 1.47 6.85 12.53
CA ALA A 70 2.08 7.57 11.43
C ALA A 70 1.38 8.91 11.14
N ALA A 71 0.06 8.99 11.29
CA ALA A 71 -0.68 10.24 11.18
C ALA A 71 -0.30 11.22 12.29
N ASP A 72 -0.23 10.75 13.55
CA ASP A 72 0.14 11.58 14.70
C ASP A 72 1.56 12.16 14.57
N MET A 73 2.50 11.38 14.01
CA MET A 73 3.87 11.86 13.70
C MET A 73 3.91 12.93 12.61
N LEU A 74 2.91 12.98 11.72
CA LEU A 74 2.80 13.99 10.65
C LEU A 74 2.14 15.30 11.13
N ASP A 75 1.40 15.25 12.23
CA ASP A 75 0.70 16.39 12.82
C ASP A 75 1.55 17.15 13.88
N GLY A 76 2.73 16.65 14.24
CA GLY A 76 3.68 17.30 15.16
C GLY A 76 4.46 18.49 14.57
N GLU A 77 4.85 19.45 15.43
CA GLU A 77 5.38 20.80 15.09
C GLU A 77 6.64 20.86 14.19
N ASP A 78 7.38 19.77 13.99
CA ASP A 78 8.54 19.72 13.07
C ASP A 78 8.14 19.42 11.60
N GLY A 79 6.86 19.11 11.34
CA GLY A 79 6.33 18.71 10.04
C GLY A 79 6.01 19.88 9.13
N GLY A 80 7.02 20.65 8.72
CA GLY A 80 6.86 21.77 7.77
C GLY A 80 5.99 21.40 6.56
N ALA A 81 5.14 22.36 6.15
CA ALA A 81 4.05 22.31 5.17
C ALA A 81 4.34 21.69 3.78
N TYR A 82 5.55 21.17 3.53
CA TYR A 82 5.92 20.40 2.35
C TYR A 82 5.79 18.87 2.52
N PHE A 83 5.60 18.36 3.75
CA PHE A 83 5.50 16.92 4.02
C PHE A 83 4.07 16.41 4.29
N GLN A 84 3.11 17.31 4.58
CA GLN A 84 1.76 16.95 5.04
C GLN A 84 0.78 16.41 3.98
N GLN A 85 1.15 16.42 2.69
CA GLN A 85 0.42 15.66 1.65
C GLN A 85 1.18 14.40 1.23
N SER A 86 2.26 14.08 1.96
CA SER A 86 3.11 12.91 1.73
C SER A 86 2.63 11.68 2.52
N CYS A 87 1.37 11.31 2.24
CA CYS A 87 0.99 9.96 1.86
C CYS A 87 0.89 8.89 2.97
N LEU A 88 -0.13 8.92 3.83
CA LEU A 88 -0.57 7.70 4.55
C LEU A 88 -0.78 6.52 3.57
N TYR A 89 -1.19 6.82 2.33
CA TYR A 89 -1.28 5.84 1.24
C TYR A 89 0.05 5.14 0.89
N SER A 90 1.19 5.74 1.22
CA SER A 90 2.50 5.17 0.90
C SER A 90 2.90 4.04 1.84
N LEU A 91 2.35 4.02 3.07
CA LEU A 91 2.63 2.97 4.05
C LEU A 91 2.20 1.58 3.56
N PRO A 92 0.97 1.36 3.06
CA PRO A 92 0.62 0.07 2.48
C PRO A 92 1.47 -0.32 1.27
N LEU A 93 1.94 0.65 0.47
CA LEU A 93 2.86 0.36 -0.65
C LEU A 93 4.22 -0.13 -0.13
N ASP A 94 4.72 0.42 0.97
CA ASP A 94 5.95 -0.05 1.62
C ASP A 94 5.75 -1.43 2.26
N TRP A 95 4.56 -1.74 2.80
CA TRP A 95 4.22 -3.08 3.29
C TRP A 95 4.20 -4.13 2.18
N ILE A 96 3.69 -3.78 0.99
CA ILE A 96 3.78 -4.63 -0.20
C ILE A 96 5.24 -4.97 -0.51
N GLN A 97 6.14 -3.97 -0.50
CA GLN A 97 7.56 -4.21 -0.74
C GLN A 97 8.18 -5.16 0.29
N LYS A 98 7.82 -5.01 1.58
CA LYS A 98 8.28 -5.92 2.65
C LYS A 98 7.81 -7.36 2.43
N ILE A 99 6.52 -7.56 2.10
CA ILE A 99 5.97 -8.89 1.81
C ILE A 99 6.68 -9.52 0.61
N ILE A 100 6.88 -8.75 -0.46
CA ILE A 100 7.54 -9.23 -1.67
C ILE A 100 8.98 -9.64 -1.37
N LYS A 101 9.73 -8.81 -0.64
CA LYS A 101 11.12 -9.11 -0.24
C LYS A 101 11.19 -10.38 0.60
N HIS A 102 10.37 -10.48 1.64
CA HIS A 102 10.33 -11.67 2.50
C HIS A 102 9.99 -12.94 1.71
N ALA A 103 9.01 -12.86 0.81
CA ALA A 103 8.65 -14.01 -0.02
C ALA A 103 9.73 -14.38 -1.05
N ALA A 104 10.58 -13.42 -1.45
CA ALA A 104 11.74 -13.67 -2.30
C ALA A 104 12.84 -14.41 -1.55
N ASP A 105 13.13 -13.96 -0.33
CA ASP A 105 14.16 -14.54 0.55
C ASP A 105 13.81 -16.02 0.85
N GLU A 106 12.52 -16.35 0.90
CA GLU A 106 12.02 -17.72 1.03
C GLU A 106 12.01 -18.55 -0.28
N GLY A 107 12.51 -17.99 -1.39
CA GLY A 107 12.57 -18.67 -2.69
C GLY A 107 11.22 -18.84 -3.39
N ASN A 108 10.15 -18.16 -2.94
CA ASN A 108 8.79 -18.32 -3.47
C ASN A 108 8.54 -17.57 -4.80
N PHE A 109 9.49 -16.74 -5.24
CA PHE A 109 9.42 -15.93 -6.45
C PHE A 109 10.49 -16.29 -7.48
N PHE A 110 10.24 -15.92 -8.74
CA PHE A 110 11.31 -15.76 -9.74
C PHE A 110 11.83 -14.32 -9.65
N ASN A 111 13.14 -14.12 -9.60
CA ASN A 111 13.78 -12.80 -9.43
C ASN A 111 13.30 -11.76 -10.45
N TYR A 112 13.05 -12.16 -11.71
CA TYR A 112 12.54 -11.26 -12.75
C TYR A 112 11.16 -10.68 -12.42
N HIS A 113 10.26 -11.47 -11.83
CA HIS A 113 8.90 -11.03 -11.49
C HIS A 113 8.83 -10.14 -10.26
N LEU A 114 9.80 -10.30 -9.35
CA LEU A 114 9.96 -9.43 -8.20
C LEU A 114 10.35 -8.02 -8.63
N ASN A 115 11.29 -7.90 -9.58
CA ASN A 115 11.72 -6.62 -10.12
C ASN A 115 10.56 -5.91 -10.83
N ALA A 116 9.78 -6.61 -11.64
CA ALA A 116 8.61 -6.02 -12.32
C ALA A 116 7.55 -5.49 -11.32
N LEU A 117 7.27 -6.23 -10.24
CA LEU A 117 6.31 -5.80 -9.23
C LEU A 117 6.85 -4.61 -8.41
N HIS A 118 8.14 -4.63 -8.08
CA HIS A 118 8.81 -3.52 -7.41
C HIS A 118 8.79 -2.25 -8.28
N GLU A 119 9.14 -2.35 -9.56
CA GLU A 119 9.09 -1.26 -10.53
C GLU A 119 7.67 -0.68 -10.64
N GLU A 120 6.63 -1.51 -10.67
CA GLU A 120 5.26 -1.03 -10.79
C GLU A 120 4.78 -0.31 -9.53
N VAL A 121 5.19 -0.75 -8.33
CA VAL A 121 4.94 -0.03 -7.07
C VAL A 121 5.63 1.33 -7.09
N VAL A 122 6.91 1.38 -7.46
CA VAL A 122 7.69 2.63 -7.54
C VAL A 122 7.09 3.58 -8.57
N ARG A 123 6.76 3.08 -9.76
CA ARG A 123 6.12 3.84 -10.85
C ARG A 123 4.78 4.40 -10.40
N THR A 124 3.96 3.62 -9.70
CA THR A 124 2.67 4.05 -9.16
C THR A 124 2.87 5.18 -8.15
N ARG A 125 3.81 5.02 -7.20
CA ARG A 125 4.15 6.07 -6.22
C ARG A 125 4.59 7.37 -6.90
N GLN A 126 5.44 7.29 -7.92
CA GLN A 126 5.91 8.45 -8.67
C GLN A 126 4.79 9.13 -9.46
N LYS A 127 3.92 8.37 -10.14
CA LYS A 127 2.75 8.90 -10.86
C LYS A 127 1.82 9.65 -9.92
N ILE A 128 1.52 9.08 -8.75
CA ILE A 128 0.68 9.72 -7.74
C ILE A 128 1.34 11.01 -7.23
N LYS A 129 2.63 10.96 -6.87
CA LYS A 129 3.38 12.13 -6.39
C LYS A 129 3.43 13.27 -7.41
N ARG A 130 3.51 12.95 -8.70
CA ARG A 130 3.46 13.96 -9.79
C ARG A 130 2.06 14.58 -9.92
N ARG A 131 1.01 13.76 -9.89
CA ARG A 131 -0.38 14.25 -9.98
C ARG A 131 -0.77 15.13 -8.80
N LEU A 132 -0.40 14.73 -7.58
CA LEU A 132 -0.63 15.54 -6.39
C LEU A 132 0.08 16.88 -6.50
N ARG A 133 1.38 16.92 -6.85
CA ARG A 133 2.11 18.18 -7.04
C ARG A 133 1.52 19.08 -8.13
N GLY A 134 1.02 18.51 -9.21
CA GLY A 134 0.36 19.27 -10.28
C GLY A 134 -0.98 19.90 -9.87
N GLN A 135 -1.66 19.38 -8.86
CA GLN A 135 -2.92 19.92 -8.33
C GLN A 135 -2.73 21.06 -7.32
N PHE A 136 -1.54 21.21 -6.72
CA PHE A 136 -1.23 22.28 -5.75
C PHE A 136 -0.57 23.52 -6.38
N HIS A 137 -0.31 23.51 -7.70
CA HIS A 137 0.30 24.61 -8.44
C HIS A 137 -0.60 25.17 -9.57
N ALA A 138 -1.88 24.81 -9.58
CA ALA A 138 -2.91 25.34 -10.48
C ALA A 138 -3.98 26.07 -9.66
#